data_AF-A0A9W6U4G5-F1
#
_entry.id   AF-A0A9W6U4G5-F1
#
_cell.length_a   1.000
_cell.length_b   1.000
_cell.length_c   1.000
_cell.angle_alpha   90.00
_cell.angle_beta   90.00
_cell.angle_gamma   90.00
#
_symmetry.space_group_name_H-M   'P 1'
#
loop_
_entity.id
_entity.type
_entity.pdbx_description
1 polymer ?
#
loop_
_entity_poly.entity_id
_entity_poly.type
_entity_poly.pdbx_seq_one_letter_code
_entity_poly.pdbx_strand_id
1 'polypeptide(L)'
;MIQPVEFVEGSKTLTSEDMCYEIVAWGNKLPEFDPLKMLKAVVLSPQNVKKFNRTVIKFSNLLEQSMIVAVVLRFATFVVSAHVGRILAPIAAALHIFPIIVFASGMRVEYVKITVCTFDFGFSFVANTLWAMVLSSVLMDYRAVLVIMCWINFTNSLLQGTHLRNTAFMVGVTLGECLFYVMLMIWLTLDFVDEVHHYTLVTARGRTLSTKDVLANVVGTMTMLSLRNLYCRYQHLQQDPDRLCRL
;
A
#
# COMPACT_ATOMS: atom_id res chain seq x y z
N MET A 1 17.99 30.73 -9.01
CA MET A 1 19.19 31.55 -9.21
C MET A 1 19.35 32.37 -7.94
N ILE A 2 20.22 31.94 -7.02
CA ILE A 2 20.33 32.51 -5.68
C ILE A 2 21.49 33.51 -5.71
N GLN A 3 21.21 34.77 -5.38
CA GLN A 3 22.22 35.82 -5.23
C GLN A 3 22.92 35.71 -3.86
N PRO A 4 24.20 36.11 -3.74
CA PRO A 4 24.90 36.11 -2.47
C PRO A 4 24.50 37.34 -1.65
N VAL A 5 24.28 37.14 -0.35
CA VAL A 5 24.05 38.23 0.62
C VAL A 5 25.42 38.63 1.19
N GLU A 6 25.73 39.92 1.11
CA GLU A 6 26.92 40.55 1.69
C GLU A 6 26.91 40.48 3.22
N PHE A 7 28.06 40.13 3.80
CA PHE A 7 28.28 40.19 5.24
C PHE A 7 28.48 41.64 5.69
N VAL A 8 27.60 42.12 6.56
CA VAL A 8 27.83 43.34 7.35
C VAL A 8 28.10 42.92 8.79
N GLU A 9 29.32 43.19 9.25
CA GLU A 9 29.76 43.06 10.64
C GLU A 9 29.04 44.11 11.51
N GLY A 10 28.38 43.66 12.58
CA GLY A 10 27.65 44.53 13.48
C GLY A 10 27.22 43.83 14.75
N SER A 11 28.15 43.77 15.72
CA SER A 11 27.93 43.36 17.11
C SER A 11 26.62 43.92 17.70
N LYS A 12 25.68 43.02 18.03
CA LYS A 12 24.73 43.20 19.13
C LYS A 12 24.51 41.88 19.86
N THR A 13 24.85 41.91 21.14
CA THR A 13 24.49 40.93 22.17
C THR A 13 22.98 40.67 22.15
N LEU A 14 22.61 39.48 21.70
CA LEU A 14 21.31 38.87 21.95
C LEU A 14 21.57 37.64 22.81
N THR A 15 21.09 37.67 24.06
CA THR A 15 20.94 36.50 24.91
C THR A 15 19.92 35.58 24.27
N SER A 16 20.40 34.76 23.36
CA SER A 16 19.70 33.59 22.87
C SER A 16 20.02 32.48 23.87
N GLU A 17 19.00 31.89 24.47
CA GLU A 17 19.04 30.46 24.72
C GLU A 17 19.22 29.81 23.35
N ASP A 18 20.45 29.87 22.84
CA ASP A 18 20.85 29.28 21.59
C ASP A 18 20.69 27.78 21.82
N MET A 19 19.61 27.22 21.30
CA MET A 19 19.60 25.83 20.91
C MET A 19 20.69 25.68 19.85
N CYS A 20 21.91 25.53 20.36
CA CYS A 20 23.09 25.21 19.60
C CYS A 20 22.88 23.77 19.16
N TYR A 21 22.33 23.60 17.95
CA TYR A 21 22.30 22.29 17.31
C TYR A 21 23.76 21.90 17.05
N GLU A 22 24.35 21.19 17.99
CA GLU A 22 25.62 20.53 17.78
C GLU A 22 25.36 19.41 16.79
N ILE A 23 25.81 19.59 15.54
CA ILE A 23 25.89 18.51 14.58
C ILE A 23 26.98 17.58 15.12
N VAL A 24 26.58 16.63 15.97
CA VAL A 24 27.45 15.56 16.45
C VAL A 24 27.78 14.70 15.24
N ALA A 25 28.85 15.06 14.53
CA ALA A 25 29.48 14.23 13.54
C ALA A 25 30.09 13.04 14.30
N TRP A 26 29.25 12.04 14.60
CA TRP A 26 29.70 10.81 15.24
C TRP A 26 30.79 10.22 14.35
N GLY A 27 31.99 10.02 14.89
CA GLY A 27 33.19 9.54 14.18
C GLY A 27 33.09 8.12 13.60
N ASN A 28 31.88 7.56 13.54
CA ASN A 28 31.57 6.34 12.82
C ASN A 28 30.94 6.75 11.49
N LYS A 29 31.46 6.24 10.36
CA LYS A 29 30.88 6.42 9.02
C LYS A 29 29.35 6.48 9.12
N LEU A 30 28.78 7.67 8.85
CA LEU A 30 27.33 7.84 8.79
C LEU A 30 26.75 6.72 7.93
N PRO A 31 25.66 6.06 8.36
CA PRO A 31 25.05 5.01 7.56
C PRO A 31 24.77 5.56 6.16
N GLU A 32 25.34 4.91 5.14
CA GLU A 32 25.23 5.32 3.75
C GLU A 32 23.77 5.13 3.29
N PHE A 33 22.94 6.13 3.52
CA PHE A 33 21.54 6.17 3.13
C PHE A 33 21.45 6.64 1.68
N ASP A 34 21.18 5.71 0.76
CA ASP A 34 20.92 6.03 -0.64
C ASP A 34 19.40 6.03 -0.92
N PRO A 35 18.75 7.21 -0.96
CA PRO A 35 17.31 7.30 -1.22
C PRO A 35 16.93 6.94 -2.65
N LEU A 36 17.89 6.80 -3.58
CA LEU A 36 17.63 6.53 -4.99
C LEU A 36 17.68 5.04 -5.32
N LYS A 37 18.18 4.21 -4.40
CA LYS A 37 18.30 2.76 -4.59
C LYS A 37 16.94 2.08 -4.63
N MET A 38 16.50 1.72 -5.84
CA MET A 38 15.23 1.03 -6.09
C MET A 38 15.37 -0.48 -5.93
N LEU A 39 14.29 -1.16 -5.54
CA LEU A 39 14.25 -2.62 -5.35
C LEU A 39 14.71 -3.37 -6.60
N LYS A 40 14.26 -2.95 -7.78
CA LYS A 40 14.68 -3.54 -9.06
C LYS A 40 16.18 -3.39 -9.33
N ALA A 41 16.84 -2.34 -8.84
CA ALA A 41 18.27 -2.13 -9.03
C ALA A 41 19.12 -3.01 -8.10
N VAL A 42 18.53 -3.54 -7.03
CA VAL A 42 19.14 -4.54 -6.16
C VAL A 42 19.00 -5.95 -6.74
N VAL A 43 17.85 -6.24 -7.35
CA VAL A 43 17.55 -7.59 -7.88
C VAL A 43 18.09 -7.80 -9.29
N LEU A 44 18.10 -6.76 -10.14
CA LEU A 44 18.47 -6.86 -11.56
C LEU A 44 19.80 -6.15 -11.84
N SER A 45 20.54 -6.68 -12.82
CA SER A 45 21.71 -6.00 -13.37
C SER A 45 21.32 -4.67 -14.06
N PRO A 46 22.22 -3.68 -14.17
CA PRO A 46 21.91 -2.37 -14.77
C PRO A 46 21.33 -2.45 -16.19
N GLN A 47 21.82 -3.39 -17.00
CA GLN A 47 21.30 -3.64 -18.35
C GLN A 47 19.85 -4.14 -18.33
N ASN A 48 19.53 -5.03 -17.37
CA ASN A 48 18.19 -5.57 -17.19
C ASN A 48 17.23 -4.53 -16.62
N VAL A 49 17.68 -3.63 -15.74
CA VAL A 49 16.88 -2.48 -15.28
C VAL A 49 16.50 -1.57 -16.45
N LYS A 50 17.42 -1.29 -17.37
CA LYS A 50 17.14 -0.48 -18.57
C LYS A 50 16.10 -1.15 -19.48
N LYS A 51 16.26 -2.46 -19.72
CA LYS A 51 15.28 -3.26 -20.49
C LYS A 51 13.91 -3.25 -19.81
N PHE A 52 13.86 -3.50 -18.50
CA PHE A 52 12.64 -3.50 -17.71
C PHE A 52 11.91 -2.15 -17.80
N ASN A 53 12.60 -1.03 -17.56
CA ASN A 53 11.99 0.30 -17.64
C ASN A 53 11.43 0.59 -19.04
N ARG A 54 12.16 0.20 -20.11
CA ARG A 54 11.68 0.35 -21.49
C ARG A 54 10.42 -0.47 -21.75
N THR A 55 10.36 -1.70 -21.23
CA THR A 55 9.18 -2.56 -21.34
C THR A 55 8.00 -1.95 -20.59
N VAL A 56 8.19 -1.50 -19.35
CA VAL A 56 7.12 -0.88 -18.55
C VAL A 56 6.55 0.36 -19.22
N ILE A 57 7.40 1.24 -19.77
CA ILE A 57 6.94 2.43 -20.50
C ILE A 57 6.19 2.02 -21.77
N LYS A 58 6.68 1.02 -22.51
CA LYS A 58 6.02 0.54 -23.73
C LYS A 58 4.63 -0.02 -23.46
N PHE A 59 4.43 -0.69 -22.33
CA PHE A 59 3.18 -1.36 -21.96
C PHE A 59 2.41 -0.62 -20.85
N SER A 60 2.70 0.65 -20.57
CA SER A 60 2.11 1.39 -19.45
C SER A 60 0.59 1.40 -19.50
N ASN A 61 0.01 1.72 -20.65
CA ASN A 61 -1.44 1.79 -20.81
C ASN A 61 -2.08 0.41 -20.63
N LEU A 62 -1.44 -0.66 -21.11
CA LEU A 62 -1.94 -2.02 -20.93
C LEU A 62 -1.92 -2.43 -19.46
N LEU A 63 -0.87 -2.05 -18.72
CA LEU A 63 -0.75 -2.31 -17.28
C LEU A 63 -1.83 -1.54 -16.49
N GLU A 64 -2.11 -0.30 -16.84
CA GLU A 64 -3.17 0.50 -16.23
C GLU A 64 -4.55 -0.12 -16.48
N GLN A 65 -4.86 -0.48 -17.73
CA GLN A 65 -6.12 -1.16 -18.06
C GLN A 65 -6.25 -2.52 -17.39
N SER A 66 -5.16 -3.30 -17.35
CA SER A 66 -5.12 -4.58 -16.62
C SER A 66 -5.42 -4.38 -15.13
N MET A 67 -4.92 -3.32 -14.51
CA MET A 67 -5.20 -3.01 -13.11
C MET A 67 -6.68 -2.65 -12.90
N ILE A 68 -7.26 -1.81 -13.78
CA ILE A 68 -8.68 -1.45 -13.70
C ILE A 68 -9.56 -2.69 -13.83
N VAL A 69 -9.29 -3.54 -14.83
CA VAL A 69 -10.04 -4.78 -15.06
C VAL A 69 -9.87 -5.75 -13.88
N ALA A 70 -8.66 -5.90 -13.34
CA ALA A 70 -8.40 -6.73 -12.17
C ALA A 70 -9.20 -6.27 -10.94
N VAL A 71 -9.24 -4.95 -10.70
CA VAL A 71 -10.03 -4.36 -9.62
C VAL A 71 -11.51 -4.62 -9.81
N VAL A 72 -12.07 -4.41 -11.01
CA VAL A 72 -13.50 -4.67 -11.30
C VAL A 72 -13.83 -6.15 -11.10
N LEU A 73 -13.02 -7.07 -11.63
CA LEU A 73 -13.19 -8.50 -11.45
C LEU A 73 -13.11 -8.90 -9.97
N ARG A 74 -12.26 -8.24 -9.19
CA ARG A 74 -12.18 -8.45 -7.75
C ARG A 74 -13.50 -8.11 -7.07
N PHE A 75 -14.12 -6.97 -7.36
CA PHE A 75 -15.46 -6.65 -6.82
C PHE A 75 -16.49 -7.69 -7.26
N ALA A 76 -16.52 -8.02 -8.55
CA ALA A 76 -17.48 -8.98 -9.09
C ALA A 76 -17.37 -10.36 -8.42
N THR A 77 -16.15 -10.83 -8.14
CA THR A 77 -15.87 -12.16 -7.55
C THR A 77 -16.61 -12.40 -6.22
N PHE A 78 -16.85 -11.35 -5.43
CA PHE A 78 -17.52 -11.47 -4.13
C PHE A 78 -19.03 -11.18 -4.17
N VAL A 79 -19.56 -10.71 -5.31
CA VAL A 79 -20.99 -10.37 -5.49
C VAL A 79 -21.73 -11.42 -6.31
N VAL A 80 -21.05 -12.06 -7.27
CA VAL A 80 -21.63 -13.12 -8.09
C VAL A 80 -21.74 -14.43 -7.31
N SER A 81 -22.50 -15.37 -7.86
CA SER A 81 -22.65 -16.70 -7.25
C SER A 81 -21.31 -17.41 -7.06
N ALA A 82 -21.21 -18.25 -6.03
CA ALA A 82 -19.97 -18.94 -5.67
C ALA A 82 -19.32 -19.69 -6.85
N HIS A 83 -20.12 -20.31 -7.72
CA HIS A 83 -19.61 -21.01 -8.90
C HIS A 83 -18.85 -20.07 -9.86
N VAL A 84 -19.44 -18.91 -10.18
CA VAL A 84 -18.82 -17.92 -11.08
C VAL A 84 -17.63 -17.26 -10.38
N GLY A 85 -17.77 -16.93 -9.09
CA GLY A 85 -16.70 -16.32 -8.28
C GLY A 85 -15.44 -17.19 -8.22
N ARG A 86 -15.58 -18.51 -8.10
CA ARG A 86 -14.45 -19.47 -8.12
C ARG A 86 -13.64 -19.44 -9.42
N ILE A 87 -14.28 -19.16 -10.55
CA ILE A 87 -13.63 -19.06 -11.86
C ILE A 87 -13.01 -17.67 -12.05
N LEU A 88 -13.71 -16.62 -11.64
CA LEU A 88 -13.23 -15.23 -11.75
C LEU A 88 -12.03 -14.96 -10.84
N ALA A 89 -12.00 -15.54 -9.65
CA ALA A 89 -10.93 -15.32 -8.67
C ALA A 89 -9.51 -15.55 -9.20
N PRO A 90 -9.16 -16.70 -9.81
CA PRO A 90 -7.82 -16.92 -10.35
C PRO A 90 -7.50 -16.00 -11.54
N ILE A 91 -8.50 -15.64 -12.36
CA ILE A 91 -8.31 -14.70 -13.48
C ILE A 91 -7.97 -13.31 -12.94
N ALA A 92 -8.75 -12.82 -11.97
CA ALA A 92 -8.51 -11.55 -11.30
C ALA A 92 -7.13 -11.53 -10.62
N ALA A 93 -6.79 -12.62 -9.92
CA ALA A 93 -5.48 -12.79 -9.26
C ALA A 93 -4.33 -12.72 -10.27
N ALA A 94 -4.45 -13.40 -11.41
CA ALA A 94 -3.43 -13.38 -12.46
C ALA A 94 -3.22 -11.97 -13.05
N LEU A 95 -4.30 -11.22 -13.27
CA LEU A 95 -4.22 -9.85 -13.78
C LEU A 95 -3.54 -8.88 -12.80
N HIS A 96 -3.57 -9.15 -11.50
CA HIS A 96 -2.87 -8.35 -10.49
C HIS A 96 -1.36 -8.58 -10.46
N ILE A 97 -0.85 -9.72 -10.95
CA ILE A 97 0.57 -10.09 -10.86
C ILE A 97 1.47 -9.04 -11.51
N PHE A 98 1.17 -8.65 -12.76
CA PHE A 98 2.02 -7.70 -13.49
C PHE A 98 2.02 -6.30 -12.87
N PRO A 99 0.87 -5.68 -12.54
CA PRO A 99 0.84 -4.44 -11.77
C PRO A 99 1.64 -4.53 -10.46
N ILE A 100 1.46 -5.59 -9.67
CA ILE A 100 2.18 -5.77 -8.39
C ILE A 100 3.69 -5.77 -8.61
N ILE A 101 4.20 -6.49 -9.61
CA ILE A 101 5.64 -6.53 -9.91
C ILE A 101 6.14 -5.14 -10.29
N VAL A 102 5.43 -4.42 -11.16
CA VAL A 102 5.81 -3.07 -11.58
C VAL A 102 5.80 -2.10 -10.40
N PHE A 103 4.77 -2.16 -9.57
CA PHE A 103 4.65 -1.39 -8.34
C PHE A 103 5.79 -1.70 -7.36
N ALA A 104 6.07 -2.97 -7.10
CA ALA A 104 7.13 -3.39 -6.20
C ALA A 104 8.52 -2.95 -6.71
N SER A 105 8.74 -3.01 -8.03
CA SER A 105 9.97 -2.53 -8.68
C SER A 105 10.24 -1.03 -8.46
N GLY A 106 9.17 -0.27 -8.17
CA GLY A 106 9.18 1.15 -7.87
C GLY A 106 9.66 1.49 -6.46
N MET A 107 9.60 0.54 -5.54
CA MET A 107 9.94 0.77 -4.13
C MET A 107 11.42 1.12 -3.95
N ARG A 108 11.70 2.03 -3.03
CA ARG A 108 13.06 2.42 -2.65
C ARG A 108 13.47 1.64 -1.41
N VAL A 109 14.60 0.93 -1.49
CA VAL A 109 14.98 -0.09 -0.51
C VAL A 109 15.20 0.49 0.89
N GLU A 110 15.85 1.65 0.98
CA GLU A 110 16.09 2.28 2.27
C GLU A 110 14.79 2.75 2.95
N TYR A 111 13.83 3.25 2.17
CA TYR A 111 12.51 3.59 2.71
C TYR A 111 11.73 2.34 3.14
N VAL A 112 11.83 1.24 2.40
CA VAL A 112 11.23 -0.05 2.81
C VAL A 112 11.84 -0.52 4.13
N LYS A 113 13.17 -0.48 4.28
CA LYS A 113 13.87 -0.87 5.50
C LYS A 113 13.38 -0.06 6.71
N ILE A 114 13.28 1.26 6.57
CA ILE A 114 12.76 2.13 7.63
C ILE A 114 11.29 1.80 7.93
N THR A 115 10.46 1.71 6.88
CA THR A 115 9.01 1.49 7.01
C THR A 115 8.71 0.16 7.71
N VAL A 116 9.38 -0.92 7.32
CA VAL A 116 9.17 -2.26 7.90
C VAL A 116 9.49 -2.30 9.40
N CYS A 117 10.42 -1.46 9.87
CA CYS A 117 10.75 -1.34 11.28
C CYS A 117 9.78 -0.46 12.07
N THR A 118 8.82 0.20 11.43
CA THR A 118 7.83 1.02 12.15
C THR A 118 6.72 0.16 12.76
N PHE A 119 6.25 0.58 13.94
CA PHE A 119 5.09 -0.03 14.58
C PHE A 119 3.84 0.01 13.68
N ASP A 120 3.59 1.13 13.02
CA ASP A 120 2.45 1.33 12.12
C ASP A 120 2.43 0.29 10.98
N PHE A 121 3.59 -0.04 10.40
CA PHE A 121 3.69 -1.09 9.40
C PHE A 121 3.41 -2.47 10.02
N GLY A 122 4.05 -2.81 11.14
CA GLY A 122 3.87 -4.10 11.80
C GLY A 122 2.41 -4.37 12.16
N PHE A 123 1.73 -3.39 12.75
CA PHE A 123 0.30 -3.45 13.07
C PHE A 123 -0.55 -3.67 11.82
N SER A 124 -0.33 -2.88 10.77
CA SER A 124 -1.09 -2.97 9.52
C SER A 124 -0.85 -4.30 8.80
N PHE A 125 0.38 -4.81 8.82
CA PHE A 125 0.76 -6.08 8.23
C PHE A 125 0.12 -7.26 8.97
N VAL A 126 0.12 -7.24 10.31
CA VAL A 126 -0.54 -8.26 11.14
C VAL A 126 -2.05 -8.23 10.91
N ALA A 127 -2.67 -7.06 10.88
CA ALA A 127 -4.10 -6.92 10.58
C ALA A 127 -4.44 -7.48 9.18
N ASN A 128 -3.68 -7.10 8.15
CA ASN A 128 -3.86 -7.62 6.79
C ASN A 128 -3.70 -9.14 6.73
N THR A 129 -2.71 -9.70 7.44
CA THR A 129 -2.46 -11.14 7.50
C THR A 129 -3.60 -11.87 8.21
N LEU A 130 -4.10 -11.32 9.32
CA LEU A 130 -5.25 -11.87 10.03
C LEU A 130 -6.51 -11.86 9.16
N TRP A 131 -6.77 -10.76 8.44
CA TRP A 131 -7.85 -10.67 7.46
C TRP A 131 -7.74 -11.76 6.39
N ALA A 132 -6.56 -11.88 5.76
CA ALA A 132 -6.35 -12.84 4.69
C ALA A 132 -6.53 -14.28 5.15
N MET A 133 -6.00 -14.63 6.33
CA MET A 133 -6.15 -15.95 6.94
C MET A 133 -7.61 -16.26 7.24
N VAL A 134 -8.30 -15.37 7.97
CA VAL A 134 -9.69 -15.62 8.38
C VAL A 134 -10.61 -15.66 7.17
N LEU A 135 -10.48 -14.73 6.22
CA LEU A 135 -11.33 -14.70 5.04
C LEU A 135 -11.09 -15.94 4.16
N SER A 136 -9.84 -16.36 3.96
CA SER A 136 -9.54 -17.59 3.23
C SER A 136 -10.12 -18.82 3.93
N SER A 137 -10.01 -18.89 5.26
CA SER A 137 -10.57 -19.99 6.04
C SER A 137 -12.09 -20.06 6.02
N VAL A 138 -12.76 -18.92 5.85
CA VAL A 138 -14.23 -18.83 5.77
C VAL A 138 -14.74 -19.15 4.36
N LEU A 139 -13.98 -18.81 3.32
CA LEU A 139 -14.34 -19.10 1.92
C LEU A 139 -14.10 -20.58 1.56
N MET A 140 -13.02 -21.18 2.05
CA MET A 140 -12.62 -22.58 1.80
C MET A 140 -12.62 -23.01 0.32
N ASP A 141 -12.40 -22.08 -0.62
CA ASP A 141 -12.41 -22.36 -2.06
C ASP A 141 -11.40 -21.52 -2.84
N TYR A 142 -11.44 -21.62 -4.18
CA TYR A 142 -10.52 -20.91 -5.08
C TYR A 142 -10.53 -19.39 -4.94
N ARG A 143 -11.57 -18.78 -4.33
CA ARG A 143 -11.59 -17.34 -4.03
C ARG A 143 -10.48 -16.94 -3.05
N ALA A 144 -9.97 -17.86 -2.24
CA ALA A 144 -8.81 -17.64 -1.37
C ALA A 144 -7.55 -17.21 -2.14
N VAL A 145 -7.38 -17.65 -3.39
CA VAL A 145 -6.25 -17.22 -4.24
C VAL A 145 -6.27 -15.70 -4.48
N LEU A 146 -7.47 -15.16 -4.72
CA LEU A 146 -7.66 -13.71 -4.88
C LEU A 146 -7.42 -12.97 -3.57
N VAL A 147 -7.84 -13.54 -2.43
CA VAL A 147 -7.58 -12.97 -1.10
C VAL A 147 -6.07 -12.86 -0.84
N ILE A 148 -5.30 -13.90 -1.18
CA ILE A 148 -3.83 -13.88 -1.08
C ILE A 148 -3.23 -12.79 -1.97
N MET A 149 -3.70 -12.63 -3.20
CA MET A 149 -3.24 -11.54 -4.06
C MET A 149 -3.59 -10.16 -3.52
N CYS A 150 -4.78 -10.00 -2.93
CA CYS A 150 -5.16 -8.76 -2.25
C CYS A 150 -4.25 -8.48 -1.05
N TRP A 151 -3.87 -9.50 -0.29
CA TRP A 151 -2.91 -9.39 0.80
C TRP A 151 -1.54 -8.89 0.32
N ILE A 152 -1.03 -9.44 -0.80
CA ILE A 152 0.23 -8.97 -1.42
C ILE A 152 0.08 -7.51 -1.88
N ASN A 153 -1.03 -7.19 -2.57
CA ASN A 153 -1.29 -5.86 -3.11
C ASN A 153 -1.33 -4.80 -2.00
N PHE A 154 -2.06 -5.07 -0.91
CA PHE A 154 -2.14 -4.18 0.24
C PHE A 154 -0.76 -3.98 0.90
N THR A 155 -0.02 -5.08 1.11
CA THR A 155 1.34 -5.01 1.67
C THR A 155 2.27 -4.16 0.81
N ASN A 156 2.19 -4.31 -0.52
CA ASN A 156 2.95 -3.49 -1.46
C ASN A 156 2.54 -2.00 -1.39
N SER A 157 1.26 -1.71 -1.20
CA SER A 157 0.74 -0.34 -1.03
C SER A 157 1.25 0.32 0.26
N LEU A 158 1.32 -0.43 1.38
CA LEU A 158 1.89 0.05 2.64
C LEU A 158 3.35 0.50 2.47
N LEU A 159 4.14 -0.30 1.73
CA LEU A 159 5.56 -0.01 1.49
C LEU A 159 5.80 1.13 0.48
N GLN A 160 4.78 1.52 -0.27
CA GLN A 160 4.85 2.59 -1.28
C GLN A 160 4.50 3.98 -0.75
N GLY A 161 4.30 4.16 0.55
CA GLY A 161 3.94 5.47 1.15
C GLY A 161 4.88 6.64 0.81
N THR A 162 6.05 6.37 0.21
CA THR A 162 7.11 7.35 -0.10
C THR A 162 7.29 7.64 -1.60
N HIS A 163 6.45 7.08 -2.48
CA HIS A 163 6.65 7.20 -3.92
C HIS A 163 6.02 8.48 -4.52
N LEU A 164 6.88 9.41 -4.96
CA LEU A 164 6.51 10.70 -5.60
C LEU A 164 6.17 10.63 -7.10
N ARG A 165 6.15 9.44 -7.73
CA ARG A 165 5.96 9.30 -9.19
C ARG A 165 4.55 8.82 -9.54
N ASN A 166 3.86 9.64 -10.34
CA ASN A 166 2.51 9.50 -10.88
C ASN A 166 1.39 9.42 -9.81
N THR A 167 1.23 10.54 -9.12
CA THR A 167 0.40 10.67 -7.91
C THR A 167 -1.09 10.41 -8.18
N ALA A 168 -1.63 10.78 -9.35
CA ALA A 168 -3.06 10.63 -9.64
C ALA A 168 -3.50 9.16 -9.80
N PHE A 169 -2.80 8.37 -10.63
CA PHE A 169 -3.11 6.95 -10.81
C PHE A 169 -2.97 6.17 -9.49
N MET A 170 -1.91 6.45 -8.73
CA MET A 170 -1.66 5.81 -7.45
C MET A 170 -2.72 6.16 -6.40
N VAL A 171 -3.21 7.41 -6.39
CA VAL A 171 -4.35 7.83 -5.57
C VAL A 171 -5.62 7.12 -6.00
N GLY A 172 -5.87 6.98 -7.30
CA GLY A 172 -7.02 6.22 -7.84
C GLY A 172 -6.99 4.75 -7.41
N VAL A 173 -5.84 4.09 -7.49
CA VAL A 173 -5.66 2.71 -6.99
C VAL A 173 -5.90 2.63 -5.49
N THR A 174 -5.34 3.55 -4.71
CA THR A 174 -5.54 3.58 -3.24
C THR A 174 -7.00 3.79 -2.87
N LEU A 175 -7.71 4.66 -3.61
CA LEU A 175 -9.15 4.86 -3.45
C LEU A 175 -9.93 3.58 -3.79
N GLY A 176 -9.58 2.91 -4.89
CA GLY A 176 -10.19 1.62 -5.27
C GLY A 176 -10.00 0.53 -4.23
N GLU A 177 -8.82 0.46 -3.59
CA GLU A 177 -8.58 -0.43 -2.44
C GLU A 177 -9.46 -0.07 -1.25
N CYS A 178 -9.53 1.22 -0.89
CA CYS A 178 -10.37 1.69 0.22
C CYS A 178 -11.85 1.34 -0.01
N LEU A 179 -12.36 1.60 -1.23
CA LEU A 179 -13.73 1.26 -1.61
C LEU A 179 -13.96 -0.25 -1.56
N PHE A 180 -12.99 -1.06 -1.97
CA PHE A 180 -13.10 -2.51 -1.88
C PHE A 180 -13.25 -2.99 -0.44
N TYR A 181 -12.44 -2.49 0.50
CA TYR A 181 -12.58 -2.88 1.91
C TYR A 181 -13.93 -2.45 2.51
N VAL A 182 -14.41 -1.24 2.20
CA VAL A 182 -15.73 -0.78 2.65
C VAL A 182 -16.85 -1.68 2.09
N MET A 183 -16.82 -1.96 0.79
CA MET A 183 -17.82 -2.83 0.15
C MET A 183 -17.75 -4.26 0.70
N LEU A 184 -16.54 -4.80 0.87
CA LEU A 184 -16.34 -6.14 1.45
C LEU A 184 -16.90 -6.22 2.87
N MET A 185 -16.69 -5.18 3.69
CA MET A 185 -17.29 -5.10 5.02
C MET A 185 -18.82 -5.18 4.95
N ILE A 186 -19.44 -4.42 4.04
CA ILE A 186 -20.89 -4.41 3.85
C ILE A 186 -21.37 -5.78 3.38
N TRP A 187 -20.71 -6.39 2.39
CA TRP A 187 -21.09 -7.70 1.85
C TRP A 187 -20.98 -8.82 2.89
N LEU A 188 -19.92 -8.83 3.70
CA LEU A 188 -19.77 -9.80 4.78
C LEU A 188 -20.77 -9.57 5.92
N THR A 189 -21.13 -8.32 6.21
CA THR A 189 -22.10 -8.01 7.28
C THR A 189 -23.52 -8.41 6.87
N LEU A 190 -23.91 -8.09 5.64
CA LEU A 190 -25.22 -8.38 5.05
C LEU A 190 -25.37 -9.81 4.53
N ASP A 191 -24.33 -10.65 4.65
CA ASP A 191 -24.34 -12.06 4.24
C ASP A 191 -24.60 -12.25 2.73
N PHE A 192 -24.11 -11.31 1.91
CA PHE A 192 -24.24 -11.35 0.45
C PHE A 192 -23.22 -12.28 -0.24
N VAL A 193 -22.20 -12.73 0.49
CA VAL A 193 -21.14 -13.56 -0.09
C VAL A 193 -21.58 -15.03 0.03
N ASP A 194 -21.87 -15.65 -1.11
CA ASP A 194 -22.32 -17.05 -1.17
C ASP A 194 -21.29 -18.04 -0.61
N GLU A 195 -21.79 -19.08 0.05
CA GLU A 195 -21.04 -20.23 0.59
C GLU A 195 -19.93 -19.84 1.59
N VAL A 196 -20.20 -18.85 2.42
CA VAL A 196 -19.33 -18.41 3.52
C VAL A 196 -19.61 -19.23 4.76
N HIS A 197 -18.58 -19.90 5.28
CA HIS A 197 -18.69 -20.76 6.46
C HIS A 197 -18.19 -20.00 7.68
N HIS A 198 -19.12 -19.43 8.46
CA HIS A 198 -18.77 -18.76 9.71
C HIS A 198 -18.55 -19.76 10.84
N TYR A 199 -17.43 -19.63 11.54
CA TYR A 199 -17.04 -20.51 12.64
C TYR A 199 -16.99 -19.71 13.95
N THR A 200 -17.45 -20.32 15.04
CA THR A 200 -17.24 -19.80 16.39
C THR A 200 -15.81 -20.16 16.83
N LEU A 201 -14.95 -19.16 16.98
CA LEU A 201 -13.54 -19.35 17.32
C LEU A 201 -13.33 -19.57 18.83
N VAL A 202 -13.98 -18.75 19.65
CA VAL A 202 -13.84 -18.81 21.11
C VAL A 202 -15.20 -18.59 21.75
N THR A 203 -15.61 -19.51 22.62
CA THR A 203 -16.76 -19.33 23.50
C THR A 203 -16.22 -19.19 24.92
N ALA A 204 -16.27 -17.98 25.49
CA ALA A 204 -15.81 -17.71 26.85
C ALA A 204 -16.87 -16.91 27.61
N ARG A 205 -17.25 -17.40 28.81
CA ARG A 205 -18.19 -16.73 29.74
C ARG A 205 -19.49 -16.25 29.05
N GLY A 206 -20.09 -17.08 28.19
CA GLY A 206 -21.34 -16.76 27.50
C GLY A 206 -21.21 -15.78 26.32
N ARG A 207 -20.00 -15.34 25.96
CA ARG A 207 -19.74 -14.57 24.73
C ARG A 207 -19.05 -15.46 23.71
N THR A 208 -19.57 -15.46 22.49
CA THR A 208 -19.01 -16.16 21.34
C THR A 208 -18.29 -15.16 20.44
N LEU A 209 -17.02 -15.39 20.17
CA LEU A 209 -16.26 -14.67 19.14
C LEU A 209 -16.36 -15.46 17.83
N SER A 210 -17.04 -14.90 16.83
CA SER A 210 -17.19 -15.51 15.51
C SER A 210 -16.11 -15.01 14.54
N THR A 211 -15.80 -15.78 13.51
CA THR A 211 -15.00 -15.30 12.37
C THR A 211 -15.60 -14.05 11.73
N LYS A 212 -16.93 -13.88 11.80
CA LYS A 212 -17.64 -12.68 11.33
C LYS A 212 -17.22 -11.44 12.12
N ASP A 213 -17.13 -11.53 13.44
CA ASP A 213 -16.73 -10.42 14.32
C ASP A 213 -15.27 -10.03 14.08
N VAL A 214 -14.40 -11.03 13.91
CA VAL A 214 -12.99 -10.82 13.60
C VAL A 214 -12.85 -10.13 12.24
N LEU A 215 -13.55 -10.60 11.20
CA LEU A 215 -13.50 -9.99 9.87
C LEU A 215 -14.02 -8.56 9.88
N ALA A 216 -15.17 -8.29 10.51
CA ALA A 216 -15.73 -6.94 10.59
C ALA A 216 -14.76 -5.96 11.26
N ASN A 217 -14.13 -6.37 12.37
CA ASN A 217 -13.18 -5.54 13.11
C ASN A 217 -11.89 -5.29 12.32
N VAL A 218 -11.31 -6.34 11.73
CA VAL A 218 -10.05 -6.23 10.99
C VAL A 218 -10.27 -5.42 9.70
N VAL A 219 -11.34 -5.67 8.94
CA VAL A 219 -11.67 -4.90 7.75
C VAL A 219 -11.92 -3.43 8.11
N GLY A 220 -12.67 -3.16 9.19
CA GLY A 220 -12.88 -1.79 9.67
C GLY A 220 -11.58 -1.07 10.02
N THR A 221 -10.65 -1.76 10.68
CA THR A 221 -9.30 -1.24 10.98
C THR A 221 -8.53 -0.93 9.70
N MET A 222 -8.51 -1.87 8.74
CA MET A 222 -7.83 -1.69 7.45
C MET A 222 -8.43 -0.55 6.63
N THR A 223 -9.75 -0.36 6.66
CA THR A 223 -10.44 0.77 6.04
C THR A 223 -9.99 2.10 6.63
N MET A 224 -9.96 2.22 7.96
CA MET A 224 -9.51 3.44 8.64
C MET A 224 -8.05 3.79 8.31
N LEU A 225 -7.16 2.79 8.30
CA LEU A 225 -5.77 2.96 7.92
C LEU A 225 -5.63 3.37 6.45
N SER A 226 -6.39 2.75 5.56
CA SER A 226 -6.43 3.09 4.13
C SER A 226 -6.92 4.51 3.91
N LEU A 227 -7.96 4.93 4.64
CA LEU A 227 -8.51 6.27 4.57
C LEU A 227 -7.51 7.33 5.07
N ARG A 228 -6.83 7.07 6.19
CA ARG A 228 -5.74 7.93 6.67
C ARG A 228 -4.65 8.09 5.60
N ASN A 229 -4.21 6.98 5.02
CA ASN A 229 -3.18 6.99 3.97
C ASN A 229 -3.63 7.75 2.72
N LEU A 230 -4.89 7.56 2.29
CA LEU A 230 -5.49 8.27 1.18
C LEU A 230 -5.56 9.78 1.45
N TYR A 231 -6.00 10.16 2.65
CA TYR A 231 -6.07 11.56 3.08
C TYR A 231 -4.70 12.23 3.06
N CYS A 232 -3.66 11.60 3.65
CA CYS A 232 -2.30 12.13 3.61
C CYS A 232 -1.77 12.29 2.18
N ARG A 233 -2.03 11.31 1.30
CA ARG A 233 -1.65 11.39 -0.13
C ARG A 233 -2.38 12.51 -0.85
N TYR A 234 -3.67 12.72 -0.55
CA TYR A 234 -4.46 13.79 -1.12
C TYR A 234 -4.01 15.18 -0.66
N GLN A 235 -3.66 15.34 0.63
CA GLN A 235 -3.10 16.59 1.13
C GLN A 235 -1.77 16.94 0.46
N HIS A 236 -0.88 15.95 0.28
CA HIS A 236 0.37 16.17 -0.47
C HIS A 236 0.13 16.61 -1.91
N LEU A 237 -0.92 16.12 -2.56
CA LEU A 237 -1.33 16.59 -3.89
C LEU A 237 -1.80 18.04 -3.90
N GLN A 238 -2.57 18.45 -2.89
CA GLN A 238 -3.07 19.82 -2.78
C GLN A 238 -1.96 20.84 -2.46
N GLN A 239 -0.90 20.42 -1.75
CA GLN A 239 0.21 21.30 -1.36
C GLN A 239 1.27 21.51 -2.46
N ASP A 240 1.29 20.69 -3.53
CA ASP A 240 2.22 20.83 -4.67
C ASP A 240 1.45 20.78 -6.03
N PRO A 241 0.54 21.74 -6.30
CA PRO A 241 -0.27 21.77 -7.53
C PRO A 241 0.55 22.02 -8.80
N ASP A 242 1.75 22.61 -8.68
CA ASP A 242 2.62 22.99 -9.81
C ASP A 242 3.26 21.79 -10.55
N ARG A 243 3.15 20.56 -10.02
CA ARG A 243 3.57 19.35 -10.74
C ARG A 243 2.55 18.82 -11.74
N LEU A 244 1.28 19.20 -11.64
CA LEU A 244 0.23 18.78 -12.59
C LEU A 244 0.36 19.48 -13.94
N CYS A 245 0.94 20.70 -13.98
CA CYS A 245 1.19 21.44 -15.21
C CYS A 245 2.45 21.00 -15.99
N ARG A 246 3.17 19.96 -15.52
CA ARG A 246 4.39 19.44 -16.16
C ARG A 246 4.29 17.96 -16.59
N LEU A 247 3.06 17.48 -16.80
CA LEU A 247 2.78 16.22 -17.50
C LEU A 247 2.51 16.48 -18.99
#